data_AF-A0A2I0R5F3-F1
#
_entry.id   AF-A0A2I0R5F3-F1
#
_cell.length_a   1.000
_cell.length_b   1.000
_cell.length_c   1.000
_cell.angle_alpha   90.00
_cell.angle_beta   90.00
_cell.angle_gamma   90.00
#
_symmetry.space_group_name_H-M   'P 1'
#
loop_
_entity.id
_entity.type
_entity.pdbx_description
1 polymer ?
#
loop_
_entity_poly.entity_id
_entity_poly.type
_entity_poly.pdbx_seq_one_letter_code
_entity_poly.pdbx_strand_id
1 'polypeptide(L)' 'MHTDFSKYNLEKEEVNMIEAFMLLYGYSSIKSFLEKDLSELQKHKDWNLEIKNIYHKMKGC' A
#
# COMPACT_ATOMS: atom_id res chain seq x y z
N MET A 1 13.54 4.90 5.68
CA MET A 1 12.89 4.98 4.37
C MET A 1 11.87 6.09 4.47
N HIS A 2 12.06 7.23 3.77
CA HIS A 2 11.06 8.31 3.82
C HIS A 2 10.18 8.17 2.59
N THR A 3 8.94 7.74 2.83
CA THR A 3 7.97 7.44 1.79
C THR A 3 6.92 8.55 1.83
N ASP A 4 6.87 9.37 0.79
CA ASP A 4 5.97 10.53 0.76
C ASP A 4 4.57 10.12 0.25
N PHE A 5 3.58 10.14 1.15
CA PHE A 5 2.18 9.83 0.86
C PHE A 5 1.33 11.07 0.56
N SER A 6 1.88 12.29 0.61
CA SER A 6 1.11 13.55 0.52
C SER A 6 0.27 13.72 -0.75
N LYS A 7 0.60 12.97 -1.81
CA LYS A 7 -0.08 12.98 -3.11
C LYS A 7 -1.25 12.00 -3.21
N TYR A 8 -1.33 11.06 -2.29
CA TYR A 8 -2.39 10.06 -2.23
C TYR A 8 -3.29 10.50 -1.10
N ASN A 9 -4.53 10.89 -1.40
CA ASN A 9 -5.52 11.36 -0.42
C ASN A 9 -5.89 10.23 0.57
N LEU A 10 -4.97 9.94 1.49
CA LEU A 10 -4.99 8.83 2.42
C LEU A 10 -5.17 9.36 3.83
N GLU A 11 -5.96 8.64 4.60
CA GLU A 11 -6.08 8.88 6.03
C GLU A 11 -4.82 8.40 6.77
N LYS A 12 -4.57 8.93 7.97
CA LYS A 12 -3.41 8.56 8.78
C LYS A 12 -3.36 7.04 9.05
N GLU A 13 -4.51 6.41 9.25
CA GLU A 13 -4.61 4.97 9.45
C GLU A 13 -4.21 4.19 8.20
N GLU A 14 -4.63 4.66 7.03
CA GLU A 14 -4.24 4.07 5.73
C GLU A 14 -2.74 4.16 5.50
N VAL A 15 -2.12 5.31 5.82
CA VAL A 15 -0.66 5.50 5.77
C VAL A 15 0.06 4.51 6.68
N ASN A 16 -0.35 4.42 7.95
CA ASN A 16 0.28 3.47 8.88
C ASN A 16 0.15 2.02 8.41
N MET A 17 -1.01 1.68 7.86
CA MET A 17 -1.30 0.34 7.37
C MET A 17 -0.44 -0.03 6.17
N ILE A 18 -0.33 0.86 5.18
CA ILE A 18 0.49 0.61 4.01
C ILE A 18 1.99 0.61 4.37
N GLU A 19 2.44 1.46 5.28
CA GLU A 19 3.82 1.44 5.78
C GLU A 19 4.15 0.12 6.49
N ALA A 20 3.26 -0.36 7.36
CA ALA A 20 3.44 -1.65 8.04
C ALA A 20 3.47 -2.81 7.04
N PHE A 21 2.56 -2.82 6.07
CA PHE A 21 2.55 -3.79 4.97
C PHE A 21 3.85 -3.72 4.16
N MET A 22 4.29 -2.51 3.81
CA MET A 22 5.52 -2.29 3.05
C MET A 22 6.74 -2.84 3.78
N LEU A 23 6.84 -2.62 5.09
CA LEU A 23 7.90 -3.15 5.93
C LEU A 23 7.88 -4.68 6.04
N LEU A 24 6.71 -5.27 6.27
CA LEU A 24 6.54 -6.72 6.44
C LEU A 24 6.93 -7.51 5.18
N TYR A 25 6.66 -6.94 4.00
CA TYR A 25 6.86 -7.61 2.72
C TYR A 25 8.03 -7.05 1.90
N GLY A 26 8.86 -6.20 2.51
CA GLY A 26 10.13 -5.75 1.92
C GLY A 26 9.98 -4.78 0.75
N TYR A 27 8.89 -4.01 0.71
CA TYR A 27 8.71 -2.95 -0.29
C TYR A 27 9.55 -1.74 0.06
N SER A 28 10.40 -1.32 -0.88
CA SER A 28 11.39 -0.24 -0.67
C SER A 28 10.87 1.15 -1.06
N SER A 29 9.69 1.24 -1.71
CA SER A 29 9.06 2.50 -2.12
C SER A 29 7.59 2.31 -2.50
N ILE A 30 6.80 3.39 -2.51
CA ILE A 30 5.43 3.38 -3.06
C ILE A 30 5.43 2.88 -4.50
N LYS A 31 6.41 3.29 -5.30
CA LYS A 31 6.53 2.83 -6.70
C LYS A 31 6.62 1.30 -6.77
N SER A 32 7.49 0.69 -5.97
CA SER A 32 7.63 -0.78 -5.93
C SER A 32 6.36 -1.50 -5.47
N PHE A 33 5.57 -0.86 -4.59
CA PHE A 33 4.28 -1.36 -4.17
C PHE A 33 3.24 -1.27 -5.30
N LEU A 34 3.21 -0.14 -6.03
CA LEU A 34 2.23 0.10 -7.10
C LEU A 34 2.50 -0.71 -8.38
N GLU A 35 3.75 -1.12 -8.63
CA GLU A 35 4.12 -1.98 -9.76
C GLU A 35 3.68 -3.45 -9.59
N LYS A 36 3.21 -3.83 -8.40
CA LYS A 36 2.75 -5.19 -8.12
C LYS A 36 1.38 -5.50 -8.67
N ASP A 37 1.18 -6.76 -9.03
CA ASP A 37 -0.14 -7.28 -9.36
C ASP A 37 -1.03 -7.38 -8.12
N LEU A 38 -2.29 -6.98 -8.27
CA LEU A 38 -3.33 -7.06 -7.24
C LEU A 38 -3.52 -8.49 -6.68
N SER A 39 -3.26 -9.52 -7.51
CA SER A 39 -3.32 -10.92 -7.08
C SER A 39 -2.22 -11.28 -6.10
N GLU A 40 -1.07 -10.59 -6.13
CA GLU A 40 0.00 -10.78 -5.14
C GLU A 40 -0.38 -10.16 -3.79
N LEU A 41 -1.03 -8.99 -3.80
CA LEU A 41 -1.54 -8.35 -2.58
C LEU A 41 -2.61 -9.20 -1.89
N GLN A 42 -3.43 -9.92 -2.65
CA GLN A 42 -4.51 -10.78 -2.13
C GLN A 42 -4.03 -12.04 -1.43
N LYS A 43 -2.76 -12.42 -1.57
CA LYS A 43 -2.17 -13.58 -0.87
C LYS A 43 -2.11 -13.37 0.65
N HIS A 44 -2.27 -12.13 1.11
CA HIS A 44 -2.17 -11.74 2.52
C HIS A 44 -3.56 -11.60 3.14
N LYS A 45 -4.09 -12.71 3.68
CA LYS A 45 -5.49 -12.83 4.14
C LYS A 45 -5.92 -11.78 5.17
N ASP A 46 -5.02 -11.37 6.07
CA ASP A 46 -5.38 -10.50 7.19
C ASP A 46 -5.54 -9.02 6.80
N TRP A 47 -5.04 -8.62 5.62
CA TRP A 47 -4.99 -7.22 5.18
C TRP A 47 -5.47 -7.02 3.75
N ASN A 48 -6.01 -8.08 3.13
CA ASN A 48 -6.32 -8.11 1.70
C ASN A 48 -7.26 -6.97 1.31
N LEU A 49 -8.35 -6.76 2.05
CA LEU A 49 -9.39 -5.82 1.64
C LEU A 49 -8.92 -4.37 1.79
N GLU A 50 -8.30 -4.05 2.93
CA GLU A 50 -7.85 -2.70 3.26
C GLU A 50 -6.67 -2.28 2.38
N ILE A 51 -5.64 -3.13 2.23
CA ILE A 51 -4.50 -2.85 1.35
C ILE A 51 -4.94 -2.75 -0.11
N LYS A 52 -5.91 -3.56 -0.54
CA LYS A 52 -6.48 -3.47 -1.89
C LYS A 52 -7.20 -2.14 -2.11
N ASN A 53 -7.99 -1.67 -1.14
CA ASN A 53 -8.69 -0.40 -1.23
C ASN A 53 -7.71 0.78 -1.28
N ILE A 54 -6.68 0.77 -0.42
CA ILE A 54 -5.60 1.77 -0.41
C ILE A 54 -4.86 1.76 -1.75
N TYR A 55 -4.48 0.57 -2.26
CA TYR A 55 -3.83 0.42 -3.57
C TYR A 55 -4.67 1.06 -4.68
N HIS A 56 -5.98 0.79 -4.73
CA HIS A 56 -6.85 1.38 -5.75
C HIS A 56 -6.96 2.90 -5.64
N LYS A 57 -7.09 3.45 -4.42
CA LYS A 57 -7.05 4.91 -4.19
C LYS A 57 -5.75 5.51 -4.73
N MET A 58 -4.62 4.84 -4.48
CA MET A 58 -3.31 5.33 -4.90
C MET A 58 -3.07 5.23 -6.41
N LYS A 59 -3.58 4.17 -7.08
CA LYS A 59 -3.43 3.95 -8.52
C LYS A 59 -4.39 4.78 -9.39
N GLY A 60 -5.46 5.29 -8.79
CA GLY A 60 -6.46 6.14 -9.44
C GLY A 60 -6.25 7.65 -9.26
N CYS A 61 -5.19 8.07 -8.55
CA CYS A 61 -4.75 9.47 -8.42
C CYS A 61 -3.82 9.89 -9.56
#